data_AF-A0A7M4DNM3-F1
#
_entry.id   AF-A0A7M4DNM3-F1
#
_cell.length_a   1.000
_cell.length_b   1.000
_cell.length_c   1.000
_cell.angle_alpha   90.00
_cell.angle_beta   90.00
_cell.angle_gamma   90.00
#
_symmetry.space_group_name_H-M   'P 1'
#
loop_
_entity.id
_entity.type
_entity.pdbx_description
1 polymer ?
#
loop_
_entity_poly.entity_id
_entity_poly.type
_entity_poly.pdbx_seq_one_letter_code
_entity_poly.pdbx_strand_id
1 'polypeptide(L)'
;MSAATTATTATAADEASAAVGRWVRVCLLHDLAVERGAAALVDGTQVALFRLPDDSVLAVQQRDPYSGANVMSRGIVGTRQGRPTVAAPMYKQVFSLETGACLDPVGYTPLDPAHAHLVTYSVRVTDGVVLVGLPDGAAESAA
;
A
#
# COMPACT_ATOMS: atom_id res chain seq x y z
N MET A 1 -23.41 44.18 -23.14
CA MET A 1 -24.32 43.37 -22.29
C MET A 1 -24.25 41.94 -22.79
N SER A 2 -24.00 40.87 -22.04
CA SER A 2 -23.29 40.62 -20.79
C SER A 2 -22.77 39.18 -20.95
N ALA A 3 -21.59 38.91 -20.39
CA ALA A 3 -20.77 37.71 -20.62
C ALA A 3 -21.37 36.41 -20.04
N ALA A 4 -20.97 35.29 -20.65
CA ALA A 4 -21.24 33.94 -20.23
C ALA A 4 -20.67 33.63 -18.84
N THR A 5 -21.44 32.89 -18.03
CA THR A 5 -20.98 32.29 -16.77
C THR A 5 -20.66 30.81 -17.03
N THR A 6 -19.38 30.46 -16.96
CA THR A 6 -18.91 29.07 -16.94
C THR A 6 -18.83 28.62 -15.49
N ALA A 7 -19.49 27.51 -15.16
CA ALA A 7 -19.36 26.87 -13.85
C ALA A 7 -18.10 25.99 -13.81
N THR A 8 -17.15 26.37 -12.96
CA THR A 8 -16.03 25.51 -12.53
C THR A 8 -16.51 24.72 -11.32
N THR A 9 -16.51 23.39 -11.39
CA THR A 9 -16.61 22.55 -10.19
C THR A 9 -15.31 21.74 -10.09
N ALA A 10 -14.51 22.08 -9.09
CA ALA A 10 -13.27 21.39 -8.76
C ALA A 10 -13.51 20.38 -7.63
N THR A 11 -13.05 19.15 -7.91
CA THR A 11 -12.37 18.19 -7.02
C THR A 11 -13.03 17.83 -5.68
N ALA A 12 -13.67 16.65 -5.66
CA ALA A 12 -13.81 15.83 -4.47
C ALA A 12 -12.64 14.83 -4.41
N ALA A 13 -11.68 15.11 -3.54
CA ALA A 13 -10.68 14.16 -3.08
C ALA A 13 -10.50 14.40 -1.58
N ASP A 14 -11.54 14.06 -0.84
CA ASP A 14 -11.53 14.01 0.61
C ASP A 14 -12.33 12.78 1.00
N GLU A 15 -11.63 11.65 1.20
CA GLU A 15 -12.11 10.58 2.07
C GLU A 15 -10.94 9.64 2.40
N ALA A 16 -10.70 9.50 3.70
CA ALA A 16 -9.81 8.56 4.38
C ALA A 16 -8.29 8.86 4.39
N SER A 17 -7.90 10.08 4.80
CA SER A 17 -6.63 10.23 5.52
C SER A 17 -6.87 9.81 6.98
N ALA A 18 -6.71 8.52 7.28
CA ALA A 18 -6.57 8.08 8.67
C ALA A 18 -5.43 8.93 9.29
N ALA A 19 -5.71 9.60 10.41
CA ALA A 19 -4.72 10.43 11.09
C ALA A 19 -3.46 9.58 11.32
N VAL A 20 -2.37 9.94 10.64
CA VAL A 20 -1.10 9.23 10.78
C VAL A 20 -0.56 9.53 12.18
N GLY A 21 -0.81 8.61 13.09
CA GLY A 21 -0.54 8.76 14.51
C GLY A 21 0.93 8.83 14.85
N ARG A 22 1.75 8.05 14.13
CA ARG A 22 3.21 8.03 14.33
C ARG A 22 3.98 7.64 13.07
N TRP A 23 5.12 8.29 12.87
CA TRP A 23 6.10 7.94 11.85
C TRP A 23 7.24 7.14 12.46
N VAL A 24 7.49 5.95 11.93
CA VAL A 24 8.53 5.03 12.43
C VAL A 24 9.59 4.85 11.35
N ARG A 25 10.86 5.01 11.73
CA ARG A 25 12.00 4.75 10.84
C ARG A 25 12.14 3.25 10.62
N VAL A 26 12.23 2.81 9.37
CA VAL A 26 12.30 1.37 9.02
C VAL A 26 13.68 0.96 8.53
N CYS A 27 14.18 1.59 7.47
CA CYS A 27 15.47 1.26 6.85
C CYS A 27 16.01 2.44 6.03
N LEU A 28 17.20 2.29 5.45
CA LEU A 28 17.71 3.21 4.44
C LEU A 28 17.09 2.86 3.08
N LEU A 29 16.88 3.88 2.23
CA LEU A 29 16.31 3.70 0.89
C LEU A 29 17.14 2.72 0.05
N HIS A 30 18.47 2.75 0.18
CA HIS A 30 19.36 1.89 -0.59
C HIS A 30 19.38 0.43 -0.12
N ASP A 31 18.84 0.13 1.08
CA ASP A 31 18.63 -1.25 1.52
C ASP A 31 17.45 -1.90 0.77
N LEU A 32 16.56 -1.08 0.20
CA LEU A 32 15.49 -1.53 -0.66
C LEU A 32 15.99 -1.65 -2.10
N ALA A 33 15.98 -2.88 -2.61
CA ALA A 33 16.15 -3.12 -4.03
C ALA A 33 14.92 -2.64 -4.81
N VAL A 34 15.16 -1.99 -5.93
CA VAL A 34 14.11 -1.52 -6.85
C VAL A 34 13.26 -2.72 -7.30
N GLU A 35 11.93 -2.55 -7.24
CA GLU A 35 10.89 -3.51 -7.63
C GLU A 35 10.95 -4.87 -6.90
N ARG A 36 11.69 -4.94 -5.80
CA ARG A 36 11.73 -6.12 -4.93
C ARG A 36 11.17 -5.76 -3.56
N GLY A 37 10.11 -6.45 -3.17
CA GLY A 37 9.50 -6.21 -1.88
C GLY A 37 10.40 -6.62 -0.71
N ALA A 38 10.35 -5.83 0.37
CA ALA A 38 11.00 -6.13 1.64
C ALA A 38 9.95 -6.21 2.76
N ALA A 39 10.09 -7.21 3.63
CA ALA A 39 9.25 -7.33 4.81
C ALA A 39 9.82 -6.49 5.95
N ALA A 40 8.97 -5.80 6.68
CA ALA A 40 9.36 -5.09 7.89
C ALA A 40 8.34 -5.31 9.02
N LEU A 41 8.82 -5.27 10.26
CA LEU A 41 7.98 -5.24 11.45
C LEU A 41 8.06 -3.84 12.04
N VAL A 42 6.96 -3.09 11.99
CA VAL A 42 6.87 -1.71 12.44
C VAL A 42 5.93 -1.68 13.65
N ASP A 43 6.50 -1.59 14.85
CA ASP A 43 5.75 -1.62 16.13
C ASP A 43 4.71 -2.75 16.19
N GLY A 44 5.12 -3.98 15.87
CA GLY A 44 4.25 -5.16 15.86
C GLY A 44 3.41 -5.33 14.59
N THR A 45 3.31 -4.32 13.73
CA THR A 45 2.59 -4.40 12.45
C THR A 45 3.52 -4.91 11.35
N GLN A 46 3.14 -6.00 10.67
CA GLN A 46 3.91 -6.53 9.54
C GLN A 46 3.52 -5.83 8.24
N VAL A 47 4.50 -5.20 7.59
CA VAL A 47 4.32 -4.45 6.35
C VAL A 47 5.24 -4.98 5.25
N ALA A 48 4.82 -4.78 4.00
CA ALA A 48 5.59 -5.02 2.80
C ALA A 48 5.93 -3.68 2.15
N LEU A 49 7.22 -3.38 2.02
CA LEU A 49 7.75 -2.18 1.37
C LEU A 49 8.16 -2.49 -0.07
N PHE A 50 7.85 -1.59 -0.99
CA PHE A 50 8.25 -1.67 -2.39
C PHE A 50 8.85 -0.35 -2.83
N ARG A 51 10.12 -0.36 -3.24
CA ARG A 51 10.77 0.78 -3.91
C ARG A 51 10.50 0.70 -5.40
N LEU A 52 9.95 1.76 -5.98
CA LEU A 52 9.68 1.86 -7.41
C LEU A 52 10.91 2.42 -8.16
N PRO A 53 10.93 2.37 -9.51
CA PRO A 53 12.06 2.87 -10.31
C PRO A 53 12.35 4.37 -10.16
N ASP A 54 11.39 5.16 -9.70
CA ASP A 54 11.53 6.60 -9.43
C ASP A 54 11.95 6.91 -7.99
N ASP A 55 12.39 5.90 -7.23
CA ASP A 55 12.77 5.96 -5.82
C ASP A 55 11.64 6.29 -4.84
N SER A 56 10.40 6.39 -5.31
CA SER A 56 9.25 6.38 -4.42
C SER A 56 9.12 5.02 -3.72
N VAL A 57 8.59 5.03 -2.50
CA VAL A 57 8.39 3.80 -1.71
C VAL A 57 6.92 3.71 -1.33
N LEU A 58 6.32 2.56 -1.62
CA LEU A 58 4.94 2.23 -1.24
C LEU A 58 4.95 1.13 -0.17
N ALA A 59 3.97 1.16 0.72
CA ALA A 59 3.83 0.19 1.80
C ALA A 59 2.42 -0.37 1.86
N VAL A 60 2.31 -1.68 2.00
CA VAL A 60 1.05 -2.41 2.18
C VAL A 60 1.16 -3.42 3.32
N GLN A 61 0.04 -3.97 3.78
CA GLN A 61 0.07 -5.07 4.75
C GLN A 61 0.82 -6.29 4.21
N GLN A 62 1.55 -6.98 5.10
CA GLN A 62 2.30 -8.17 4.70
C GLN A 62 1.41 -9.40 4.50
N ARG A 63 0.26 -9.44 5.19
CA ARG A 63 -0.68 -10.56 5.15
C ARG A 63 -1.53 -10.51 3.87
N ASP A 64 -1.48 -11.58 3.09
CA ASP A 64 -2.36 -11.76 1.94
C ASP A 64 -3.80 -12.07 2.42
N PRO A 65 -4.82 -11.30 2.00
CA PRO A 65 -6.20 -11.50 2.44
C PRO A 65 -6.86 -12.78 1.92
N TYR A 66 -6.30 -13.42 0.89
CA TYR A 66 -6.85 -14.65 0.30
C TYR A 66 -6.22 -15.91 0.88
N SER A 67 -4.89 -15.93 1.05
CA SER A 67 -4.20 -17.09 1.63
C SER A 67 -4.01 -17.01 3.14
N GLY A 68 -4.11 -15.81 3.73
CA GLY A 68 -3.84 -15.56 5.13
C GLY A 68 -2.35 -15.60 5.51
N ALA A 69 -1.45 -15.80 4.55
CA ALA A 69 -0.02 -15.90 4.77
C ALA A 69 0.67 -14.53 4.74
N ASN A 70 1.72 -14.36 5.54
CA ASN A 70 2.55 -13.15 5.57
C ASN A 70 3.60 -13.18 4.45
N VAL A 71 3.17 -12.91 3.22
CA VAL A 71 4.00 -13.14 2.02
C VAL A 71 3.97 -12.01 0.99
N MET A 72 3.23 -10.93 1.18
CA MET A 72 3.04 -9.92 0.14
C MET A 72 4.34 -9.30 -0.39
N SER A 73 5.35 -9.10 0.46
CA SER A 73 6.68 -8.61 0.07
C SER A 73 7.41 -9.51 -0.93
N ARG A 74 6.98 -10.77 -1.09
CA ARG A 74 7.54 -11.72 -2.07
C ARG A 74 6.81 -11.68 -3.41
N GLY A 75 5.80 -10.83 -3.53
CA GLY A 75 5.02 -10.66 -4.76
C GLY A 75 5.86 -10.09 -5.90
N ILE A 76 5.36 -10.28 -7.11
CA ILE A 76 6.00 -9.73 -8.32
C ILE A 76 5.41 -8.34 -8.56
N VAL A 77 6.26 -7.33 -8.58
CA VAL A 77 5.86 -5.96 -8.96
C VAL A 77 5.59 -5.91 -10.45
N GLY A 78 4.55 -5.17 -10.84
CA GLY A 78 4.23 -4.91 -12.22
C GLY A 78 3.49 -3.60 -12.38
N THR A 79 2.91 -3.41 -13.56
CA THR A 79 2.17 -2.18 -13.90
C THR A 79 0.87 -2.55 -14.59
N ARG A 80 -0.23 -1.91 -14.21
CA ARG A 80 -1.53 -2.04 -14.88
C ARG A 80 -2.12 -0.66 -15.11
N GLN A 81 -2.36 -0.31 -16.36
CA GLN A 81 -2.88 1.01 -16.76
C GLN A 81 -2.06 2.17 -16.17
N GLY A 82 -0.72 2.02 -16.14
CA GLY A 82 0.19 3.02 -15.59
C GLY A 82 0.30 3.06 -14.07
N ARG A 83 -0.44 2.23 -13.33
CA ARG A 83 -0.35 2.15 -11.87
C ARG A 83 0.51 0.97 -11.41
N PRO A 84 1.35 1.13 -10.38
CA PRO A 84 2.17 0.06 -9.84
C PRO A 84 1.29 -0.97 -9.13
N THR A 85 1.56 -2.25 -9.39
CA THR A 85 0.83 -3.38 -8.83
C THR A 85 1.77 -4.40 -8.21
N VAL A 86 1.21 -5.27 -7.37
CA VAL A 86 1.88 -6.48 -6.89
C VAL A 86 0.98 -7.69 -7.13
N ALA A 87 1.52 -8.73 -7.75
CA ALA A 87 0.87 -10.03 -7.83
C ALA A 87 1.20 -10.86 -6.58
N ALA A 88 0.19 -11.30 -5.84
CA ALA A 88 0.37 -12.10 -4.64
C ALA A 88 1.10 -13.42 -4.96
N PRO A 89 2.06 -13.87 -4.13
CA PRO A 89 2.84 -15.07 -4.42
C PRO A 89 2.03 -16.36 -4.54
N MET A 90 0.97 -16.49 -3.74
CA MET A 90 0.25 -17.76 -3.58
C MET A 90 -0.68 -18.01 -4.76
N TYR A 91 -1.71 -17.16 -4.92
CA TYR A 91 -2.76 -17.37 -5.90
C TYR A 91 -2.75 -16.37 -7.05
N LYS A 92 -1.78 -15.44 -7.09
CA LYS A 92 -1.54 -14.48 -8.18
C LYS A 92 -2.60 -13.38 -8.34
N GLN A 93 -3.41 -13.12 -7.31
CA GLN A 93 -4.25 -11.93 -7.29
C GLN A 93 -3.40 -10.69 -7.53
N VAL A 94 -3.91 -9.75 -8.32
CA VAL A 94 -3.21 -8.51 -8.62
C VAL A 94 -3.78 -7.42 -7.72
N PHE A 95 -2.92 -6.74 -6.97
CA PHE A 95 -3.29 -5.62 -6.11
C PHE A 95 -2.62 -4.33 -6.57
N SER A 96 -3.32 -3.20 -6.44
CA SER A 96 -2.72 -1.87 -6.54
C SER A 96 -1.79 -1.62 -5.36
N LEU A 97 -0.55 -1.17 -5.61
CA LEU A 97 0.34 -0.75 -4.52
C LEU A 97 0.01 0.64 -3.97
N GLU A 98 -0.67 1.47 -4.76
CA GLU A 98 -1.08 2.83 -4.35
C GLU A 98 -2.30 2.81 -3.43
N THR A 99 -3.29 1.99 -3.78
CA THR A 99 -4.61 1.98 -3.11
C THR A 99 -4.91 0.70 -2.36
N GLY A 100 -4.10 -0.35 -2.55
CA GLY A 100 -4.32 -1.68 -1.96
C GLY A 100 -5.44 -2.49 -2.62
N ALA A 101 -6.19 -1.90 -3.55
CA ALA A 101 -7.33 -2.56 -4.17
C ALA A 101 -6.91 -3.84 -4.93
N CYS A 102 -7.54 -4.99 -4.61
CA CYS A 102 -7.54 -6.15 -5.49
C CYS A 102 -8.18 -5.80 -6.85
N LEU A 103 -7.37 -5.85 -7.91
CA LEU A 103 -7.74 -5.54 -9.29
C LEU A 103 -8.11 -6.80 -10.09
N ASP A 104 -7.67 -7.96 -9.62
CA ASP A 104 -7.99 -9.26 -10.20
C ASP A 104 -7.94 -10.33 -9.10
N PRO A 105 -9.09 -10.87 -8.66
CA PRO A 105 -9.14 -11.93 -7.65
C PRO A 105 -8.80 -13.32 -8.23
N VAL A 106 -8.63 -13.43 -9.55
CA VAL A 106 -8.25 -14.65 -10.27
C VAL A 106 -9.08 -15.89 -9.88
N GLY A 107 -10.36 -15.68 -9.61
CA GLY A 107 -11.33 -16.73 -9.28
C GLY A 107 -11.32 -17.21 -7.82
N TYR A 108 -10.49 -16.62 -6.95
CA TYR A 108 -10.49 -16.94 -5.52
C TYR A 108 -11.38 -15.99 -4.73
N THR A 109 -11.83 -16.44 -3.56
CA THR A 109 -12.58 -15.63 -2.58
C THR A 109 -11.65 -15.27 -1.42
N PRO A 110 -11.66 -14.02 -0.93
CA PRO A 110 -10.89 -13.64 0.25
C PRO A 110 -11.39 -14.40 1.49
N LEU A 111 -10.51 -14.58 2.49
CA LEU A 111 -10.90 -15.23 3.76
C LEU A 111 -11.98 -14.45 4.50
N ASP A 112 -11.96 -13.12 4.36
CA ASP A 112 -12.99 -12.21 4.83
C ASP A 112 -13.41 -11.28 3.68
N PRO A 113 -14.68 -11.35 3.20
CA PRO A 113 -15.18 -10.47 2.16
C PRO A 113 -15.08 -8.98 2.46
N ALA A 114 -15.11 -8.57 3.73
CA ALA A 114 -14.95 -7.17 4.12
C ALA A 114 -13.50 -6.68 3.97
N HIS A 115 -12.53 -7.60 3.91
CA HIS A 115 -11.10 -7.31 3.85
C HIS A 115 -10.45 -7.92 2.59
N ALA A 116 -11.11 -7.78 1.45
CA ALA A 116 -10.63 -8.30 0.15
C ALA A 116 -9.44 -7.52 -0.45
N HIS A 117 -9.16 -6.32 0.08
CA HIS A 117 -8.11 -5.40 -0.37
C HIS A 117 -6.98 -5.34 0.66
N LEU A 118 -5.80 -4.91 0.22
CA LEU A 118 -4.68 -4.65 1.13
C LEU A 118 -4.88 -3.31 1.83
N VAL A 119 -4.57 -3.25 3.12
CA VAL A 119 -4.31 -1.98 3.80
C VAL A 119 -3.02 -1.38 3.24
N THR A 120 -3.05 -0.08 2.95
CA THR A 120 -1.86 0.72 2.60
C THR A 120 -1.41 1.54 3.79
N TYR A 121 -0.11 1.82 3.87
CA TYR A 121 0.47 2.67 4.91
C TYR A 121 1.11 3.89 4.26
N SER A 122 1.02 5.04 4.93
CA SER A 122 1.72 6.24 4.47
C SER A 122 3.22 6.03 4.55
N VAL A 123 3.95 6.44 3.51
CA VAL A 123 5.42 6.36 3.48
C VAL A 123 5.99 7.74 3.20
N ARG A 124 7.10 8.05 3.85
CA ARG A 124 7.92 9.23 3.56
C ARG A 124 9.38 8.81 3.50
N VAL A 125 10.13 9.39 2.57
CA VAL A 125 11.59 9.28 2.54
C VAL A 125 12.17 10.62 2.94
N THR A 126 13.05 10.65 3.94
CA THR A 126 13.71 11.87 4.43
C THR A 126 15.17 11.57 4.70
N ASP A 127 16.08 12.33 4.07
CA ASP A 127 17.53 12.12 4.15
C ASP A 127 17.95 10.67 3.87
N GLY A 128 17.30 10.03 2.89
CA GLY A 128 17.55 8.64 2.53
C GLY A 128 17.01 7.59 3.52
N VAL A 129 16.24 8.00 4.53
CA VAL A 129 15.59 7.10 5.50
C VAL A 129 14.13 6.92 5.12
N VAL A 130 13.67 5.67 5.08
CA VAL A 130 12.27 5.31 4.88
C VAL A 130 11.54 5.36 6.23
N LEU A 131 10.49 6.17 6.30
CA LEU A 131 9.57 6.25 7.42
C LEU A 131 8.19 5.73 7.02
N VAL A 132 7.60 4.90 7.86
CA VAL A 132 6.23 4.40 7.69
C VAL A 132 5.33 5.03 8.73
N GLY A 133 4.23 5.59 8.28
CA GLY A 133 3.15 6.14 9.08
C GLY A 133 2.17 5.04 9.47
N LEU A 134 2.03 4.79 10.77
CA LEU A 134 1.01 3.88 11.29
C LEU A 134 -0.20 4.69 11.76
N PRO A 135 -1.43 4.23 11.45
CA PRO A 135 -2.62 4.79 12.07
C PRO A 135 -2.59 4.52 13.58
N ASP A 136 -3.15 5.44 14.36
CA ASP A 136 -3.31 5.24 15.80
C ASP A 136 -4.11 3.95 16.07
N GLY A 137 -3.66 3.14 17.03
CA GLY A 137 -4.33 1.89 17.42
C GLY A 137 -4.00 0.63 16.58
N ALA A 138 -3.11 0.70 15.58
CA ALA A 138 -2.76 -0.47 14.75
C ALA A 138 -2.17 -1.69 15.52
N ALA A 139 -1.74 -1.49 16.77
CA ALA A 139 -1.08 -2.52 17.57
C ALA A 139 -2.02 -3.49 18.31
N GLU A 140 -3.35 -3.32 18.26
CA GLU A 140 -4.28 -4.11 19.10
C GLU A 140 -5.04 -5.26 18.42
N SER A 141 -4.89 -5.51 17.11
CA SER A 141 -5.60 -6.61 16.44
C SER A 141 -4.72 -7.83 16.14
N ALA A 142 -3.93 -8.27 17.11
CA ALA A 142 -3.24 -9.55 17.06
C ALA A 142 -3.42 -10.30 18.39
N ALA A 143 -4.63 -10.83 18.60
CA ALA A 143 -4.95 -11.85 19.60
C ALA A 143 -5.97 -12.82 19.00
#